data_AF-A0A8T7HUV5-F1
#
_entry.id   AF-A0A8T7HUV5-F1
#
_cell.length_a   1.000
_cell.length_b   1.000
_cell.length_c   1.000
_cell.angle_alpha   90.00
_cell.angle_beta   90.00
_cell.angle_gamma   90.00
#
_symmetry.space_group_name_H-M   'P 1'
#
loop_
_entity.id
_entity.type
_entity.pdbx_description
1 polymer ?
#
loop_
_entity_poly.entity_id
_entity_poly.type
_entity_poly.pdbx_seq_one_letter_code
_entity_poly.pdbx_strand_id
1 'polypeptide(L)'
;MNPIVKKDILNVLNEAIACLEKKELFRLREISDHVIHNASVFQDKESITIAVTIYALSKLYPVEEEIAELSMPLLKDCRNSLLQGDMNAYETNMKGIITHLKKYEKTKAVIQEVLERAQVKKASRMYEHGVSMGVVADALDISLWELMDYVGKTRINDEFEFKEDVEDRIKYARRLFSR
;
A
#
# COMPACT_ATOMS: atom_id res chain seq x y z
N MET A 1 -1.39 8.80 -13.37
CA MET A 1 -0.23 8.08 -12.80
C MET A 1 1.07 8.80 -13.13
N ASN A 2 1.94 9.01 -12.14
CA ASN A 2 3.29 9.58 -12.32
C ASN A 2 4.18 8.60 -13.14
N PRO A 3 5.01 9.07 -14.09
CA PRO A 3 5.92 8.21 -14.87
C PRO A 3 6.86 7.33 -14.02
N ILE A 4 7.31 7.82 -12.86
CA ILE A 4 8.17 7.08 -11.94
C ILE A 4 7.37 5.91 -11.33
N VAL A 5 6.18 6.19 -10.82
CA VAL A 5 5.25 5.19 -10.27
C VAL A 5 4.88 4.15 -11.33
N LYS A 6 4.59 4.60 -12.56
CA LYS A 6 4.30 3.69 -13.68
C LYS A 6 5.44 2.71 -13.94
N LYS A 7 6.68 3.21 -13.98
CA LYS A 7 7.87 2.38 -14.20
C LYS A 7 8.06 1.39 -13.05
N ASP A 8 7.87 1.84 -11.82
CA ASP A 8 7.95 0.99 -10.64
C ASP A 8 6.92 -0.15 -10.68
N ILE A 9 5.64 0.19 -10.87
CA ILE A 9 4.55 -0.79 -10.97
C ILE A 9 4.81 -1.79 -12.11
N LEU A 10 5.31 -1.34 -13.26
CA LEU A 10 5.66 -2.24 -14.37
C LEU A 10 6.76 -3.23 -13.99
N ASN A 11 7.80 -2.79 -13.27
CA ASN A 11 8.85 -3.67 -12.77
C ASN A 11 8.27 -4.71 -11.80
N VAL A 12 7.46 -4.26 -10.85
CA VAL A 12 6.80 -5.11 -9.86
C VAL A 12 5.92 -6.16 -10.52
N LEU A 13 5.10 -5.76 -11.51
CA LEU A 13 4.25 -6.69 -12.25
C LEU A 13 5.09 -7.72 -13.01
N ASN A 14 6.15 -7.30 -13.69
CA ASN A 14 7.05 -8.21 -14.42
C ASN A 14 7.70 -9.24 -13.49
N GLU A 15 8.22 -8.78 -12.36
CA GLU A 15 8.87 -9.65 -11.38
C GLU A 15 7.87 -10.60 -10.71
N ALA A 16 6.69 -10.10 -10.33
CA ALA A 16 5.64 -10.91 -9.71
C ALA A 16 5.12 -11.99 -10.67
N ILE A 17 4.87 -11.65 -11.93
CA ILE A 17 4.48 -12.62 -12.98
C ILE A 17 5.55 -13.70 -13.12
N ALA A 18 6.83 -13.31 -13.23
CA ALA A 18 7.92 -14.26 -13.36
C ALA A 18 8.06 -15.17 -12.13
N CYS A 19 7.86 -14.64 -10.92
CA CYS A 19 7.90 -15.42 -9.69
C CYS A 19 6.76 -16.43 -9.62
N LEU A 20 5.54 -16.01 -9.97
CA LEU A 20 4.37 -16.90 -9.98
C LEU A 20 4.50 -18.00 -11.05
N GLU A 21 5.04 -17.69 -12.24
CA GLU A 21 5.29 -18.68 -13.30
C GLU A 21 6.32 -19.74 -12.88
N LYS A 22 7.34 -19.34 -12.13
CA LYS A 22 8.40 -20.23 -11.63
C LYS A 22 8.10 -20.84 -10.26
N LYS A 23 6.96 -20.49 -9.66
CA LYS A 23 6.58 -20.83 -8.27
C LYS A 23 7.65 -20.43 -7.23
N GLU A 24 8.37 -19.33 -7.46
CA GLU A 24 9.40 -18.78 -6.57
C GLU A 24 8.77 -18.01 -5.40
N LEU A 25 8.12 -18.72 -4.47
CA LEU A 25 7.39 -18.14 -3.33
C LEU A 25 8.23 -17.19 -2.46
N PHE A 26 9.49 -17.55 -2.23
CA PHE A 26 10.42 -16.75 -1.43
C PHE A 26 10.64 -15.37 -2.06
N ARG A 27 10.84 -15.35 -3.37
CA ARG A 27 11.10 -14.12 -4.13
C ARG A 27 9.86 -13.24 -4.23
N LEU A 28 8.68 -13.83 -4.34
CA LEU A 28 7.42 -13.08 -4.29
C LEU A 28 7.25 -12.33 -2.94
N ARG A 29 7.78 -12.89 -1.84
CA ARG A 29 7.80 -12.21 -0.54
C ARG A 29 8.81 -11.06 -0.49
N GLU A 30 9.99 -11.23 -1.07
CA GLU A 30 10.96 -10.12 -1.16
C GLU A 30 10.42 -8.95 -1.99
N ILE A 31 9.76 -9.25 -3.11
CA ILE A 31 9.08 -8.25 -3.94
C ILE A 31 7.99 -7.56 -3.11
N SER A 32 7.18 -8.31 -2.36
CA SER A 32 6.10 -7.70 -1.60
C SER A 32 6.60 -6.73 -0.52
N ASP A 33 7.70 -7.07 0.17
CA ASP A 33 8.33 -6.16 1.14
C ASP A 33 8.88 -4.89 0.46
N HIS A 34 9.48 -4.99 -0.72
CA HIS A 34 9.94 -3.84 -1.51
C HIS A 34 8.75 -2.95 -1.95
N VAL A 35 7.66 -3.54 -2.41
CA VAL A 35 6.49 -2.79 -2.89
C VAL A 35 5.79 -2.05 -1.74
N ILE A 36 5.74 -2.65 -0.55
CA ILE A 36 5.25 -1.97 0.67
C ILE A 36 6.11 -0.75 0.99
N HIS A 37 7.44 -0.87 0.86
CA HIS A 37 8.32 0.27 1.04
C HIS A 37 8.03 1.38 0.02
N ASN A 38 7.86 1.05 -1.26
CA ASN A 38 7.53 2.03 -2.29
C ASN A 38 6.18 2.70 -2.05
N ALA A 39 5.18 1.96 -1.58
CA ALA A 39 3.89 2.53 -1.18
C ALA A 39 4.04 3.55 -0.04
N SER A 40 4.97 3.33 0.90
CA SER A 40 5.29 4.29 1.96
C SER A 40 5.95 5.58 1.45
N VAL A 41 6.70 5.48 0.33
CA VAL A 41 7.40 6.60 -0.30
C VAL A 41 6.47 7.43 -1.18
N PHE A 42 5.72 6.78 -2.08
CA PHE A 42 4.89 7.49 -3.05
C PHE A 42 3.50 7.88 -2.50
N GLN A 43 2.96 7.08 -1.60
CA GLN A 43 1.68 7.33 -0.91
C GLN A 43 0.49 7.62 -1.85
N ASP A 44 0.55 7.12 -3.08
CA ASP A 44 -0.52 7.23 -4.06
C ASP A 44 -1.39 5.97 -4.10
N LYS A 45 -2.60 6.13 -4.67
CA LYS A 45 -3.59 5.06 -4.84
C LYS A 45 -2.94 3.83 -5.47
N GLU A 46 -2.28 3.99 -6.61
CA GLU A 46 -1.81 2.86 -7.40
C GLU A 46 -0.67 2.10 -6.71
N SER A 47 0.24 2.82 -6.04
CA SER A 47 1.30 2.24 -5.22
C SER A 47 0.76 1.44 -4.04
N ILE A 48 -0.25 1.96 -3.32
CA ILE A 48 -0.90 1.23 -2.22
C ILE A 48 -1.64 0.00 -2.73
N THR A 49 -2.40 0.16 -3.82
CA THR A 49 -3.18 -0.93 -4.41
C THR A 49 -2.27 -2.07 -4.86
N ILE A 50 -1.16 -1.79 -5.55
CA ILE A 50 -0.23 -2.85 -5.96
C ILE A 50 0.46 -3.50 -4.75
N ALA A 51 0.80 -2.73 -3.70
CA ALA A 51 1.38 -3.29 -2.47
C ALA A 51 0.47 -4.29 -1.80
N VAL A 52 -0.82 -3.93 -1.63
CA VAL A 52 -1.82 -4.83 -1.08
C VAL A 52 -1.94 -6.08 -1.94
N THR A 53 -2.06 -5.93 -3.26
CA THR A 53 -2.22 -7.05 -4.18
C THR A 53 -1.04 -8.02 -4.11
N ILE A 54 0.20 -7.53 -4.25
CA ILE A 54 1.39 -8.38 -4.25
C ILE A 54 1.62 -9.02 -2.88
N TYR A 55 1.38 -8.28 -1.80
CA TYR A 55 1.50 -8.82 -0.45
C TYR A 55 0.46 -9.91 -0.17
N ALA A 56 -0.79 -9.69 -0.58
CA ALA A 56 -1.86 -10.70 -0.50
C ALA A 56 -1.47 -11.96 -1.24
N LEU A 57 -1.00 -11.83 -2.48
CA LEU A 57 -0.53 -12.97 -3.27
C LEU A 57 0.61 -13.72 -2.56
N SER A 58 1.60 -13.00 -2.02
CA SER A 58 2.72 -13.63 -1.29
C SER A 58 2.32 -14.41 -0.04
N LYS A 59 1.18 -14.06 0.57
CA LYS A 59 0.67 -14.68 1.81
C LYS A 59 -0.36 -15.76 1.56
N LEU A 60 -1.22 -15.58 0.57
CA LEU A 60 -2.33 -16.47 0.31
C LEU A 60 -1.98 -17.57 -0.69
N TYR A 61 -1.10 -17.30 -1.66
CA TYR A 61 -0.71 -18.29 -2.65
C TYR A 61 -0.14 -19.60 -2.05
N PRO A 62 0.69 -19.57 -0.99
CA PRO A 62 1.16 -20.82 -0.35
C PRO A 62 0.05 -21.66 0.29
N VAL A 63 -1.13 -21.06 0.53
CA VAL A 63 -2.27 -21.70 1.19
C VAL A 63 -3.33 -22.12 0.16
N GLU A 64 -3.55 -21.31 -0.87
CA GLU A 64 -4.61 -21.48 -1.86
C GLU A 64 -4.03 -21.25 -3.27
N GLU A 65 -3.66 -22.34 -3.97
CA GLU A 65 -2.96 -22.26 -5.26
C GLU A 65 -3.83 -21.59 -6.35
N GLU A 66 -5.15 -21.80 -6.30
CA GLU A 66 -6.16 -21.22 -7.20
C GLU A 66 -6.08 -19.69 -7.28
N ILE A 67 -5.65 -19.02 -6.19
CA ILE A 67 -5.50 -17.56 -6.17
C ILE A 67 -4.49 -17.11 -7.21
N ALA A 68 -3.36 -17.81 -7.34
CA ALA A 68 -2.36 -17.45 -8.33
C ALA A 68 -2.85 -17.75 -9.75
N GLU A 69 -3.58 -18.85 -9.96
CA GLU A 69 -4.12 -19.22 -11.26
C GLU A 69 -5.11 -18.17 -11.79
N LEU A 70 -5.98 -17.66 -10.92
CA LEU A 70 -6.96 -16.61 -11.26
C LEU A 70 -6.30 -15.22 -11.37
N SER A 71 -5.31 -14.92 -10.54
CA SER A 71 -4.68 -13.59 -10.52
C SER A 71 -3.64 -13.42 -11.63
N MET A 72 -2.97 -14.49 -12.06
CA MET A 72 -1.94 -14.45 -13.10
C MET A 72 -2.39 -13.79 -14.42
N PRO A 73 -3.52 -14.20 -15.06
CA PRO A 73 -3.97 -13.56 -16.29
C PRO A 73 -4.26 -12.06 -16.06
N LEU A 74 -4.92 -11.72 -14.96
CA LEU A 74 -5.22 -10.33 -14.61
C LEU A 74 -3.96 -9.48 -14.38
N LEU A 75 -2.90 -10.05 -13.78
CA LEU A 75 -1.60 -9.37 -13.63
C LEU A 75 -0.94 -9.11 -14.99
N LYS A 76 -1.02 -10.08 -15.92
CA LYS A 76 -0.52 -9.91 -17.29
C LYS A 76 -1.31 -8.83 -18.02
N ASP A 77 -2.61 -8.79 -17.84
CA ASP A 77 -3.49 -7.77 -18.44
C ASP A 77 -3.20 -6.39 -17.84
N CYS A 78 -3.04 -6.26 -16.52
CA CYS A 78 -2.58 -5.04 -15.85
C CYS A 78 -1.28 -4.50 -16.48
N ARG A 79 -0.28 -5.38 -16.67
CA ARG A 79 1.00 -4.99 -17.30
C ARG A 79 0.78 -4.50 -18.73
N ASN A 80 0.01 -5.24 -19.53
CA ASN A 80 -0.23 -4.89 -20.93
C ASN A 80 -0.99 -3.56 -21.05
N SER A 81 -2.01 -3.34 -20.23
CA SER A 81 -2.75 -2.07 -20.15
C SER A 81 -1.83 -0.90 -19.79
N LEU A 82 -0.95 -1.06 -18.81
CA LEU A 82 0.03 0.00 -18.48
C LEU A 82 1.00 0.28 -19.63
N LEU A 83 1.50 -0.75 -20.32
CA LEU A 83 2.37 -0.55 -21.49
C LEU A 83 1.66 0.22 -22.62
N GLN A 84 0.38 -0.07 -22.84
CA GLN A 84 -0.45 0.61 -23.84
C GLN A 84 -0.93 2.00 -23.38
N GLY A 85 -0.75 2.34 -22.10
CA GLY A 85 -1.23 3.60 -21.52
C GLY A 85 -2.73 3.60 -21.20
N ASP A 86 -3.39 2.44 -21.23
CA ASP A 86 -4.79 2.29 -20.88
C ASP A 86 -4.95 2.17 -19.35
N MET A 87 -5.10 3.33 -18.72
CA MET A 87 -5.28 3.41 -17.27
C MET A 87 -6.62 2.81 -16.79
N ASN A 88 -7.68 2.91 -17.60
CA ASN A 88 -8.99 2.42 -17.20
C ASN A 88 -9.02 0.88 -17.18
N ALA A 89 -8.41 0.25 -18.18
CA ALA A 89 -8.25 -1.19 -18.21
C ALA A 89 -7.36 -1.68 -17.06
N TYR A 90 -6.26 -0.98 -16.77
CA TYR A 90 -5.41 -1.29 -15.61
C TYR A 90 -6.22 -1.26 -14.30
N GLU A 91 -6.99 -0.21 -14.06
CA GLU A 91 -7.79 -0.08 -12.83
C GLU A 91 -8.86 -1.18 -12.72
N THR A 92 -9.50 -1.52 -13.83
CA THR A 92 -10.53 -2.57 -13.87
C THR A 92 -9.94 -3.94 -13.57
N ASN A 93 -8.80 -4.28 -14.19
CA ASN A 93 -8.10 -5.53 -13.95
C ASN A 93 -7.62 -5.62 -12.50
N MET A 94 -7.11 -4.53 -11.94
CA MET A 94 -6.68 -4.48 -10.54
C MET A 94 -7.85 -4.66 -9.56
N LYS A 95 -8.99 -3.99 -9.80
CA LYS A 95 -10.22 -4.21 -9.02
C LYS A 95 -10.70 -5.65 -9.10
N GLY A 96 -10.56 -6.29 -10.27
CA GLY A 96 -10.82 -7.71 -10.46
C GLY A 96 -10.01 -8.57 -9.49
N ILE A 97 -8.69 -8.38 -9.46
CA ILE A 97 -7.79 -9.13 -8.56
C ILE A 97 -8.20 -8.95 -7.10
N ILE A 98 -8.44 -7.71 -6.68
CA ILE A 98 -8.81 -7.38 -5.29
C ILE A 98 -10.14 -8.03 -4.91
N THR A 99 -11.12 -8.00 -5.82
CA THR A 99 -12.42 -8.67 -5.61
C THR A 99 -12.25 -10.17 -5.41
N HIS A 100 -11.33 -10.80 -6.15
CA HIS A 100 -11.00 -12.21 -5.95
C HIS A 100 -10.35 -12.46 -4.59
N LEU A 101 -9.35 -11.64 -4.22
CA LEU A 101 -8.67 -11.73 -2.93
C LEU A 101 -9.64 -11.55 -1.75
N LYS A 102 -10.64 -10.67 -1.86
CA LYS A 102 -11.62 -10.42 -0.79
C LYS A 102 -12.46 -11.63 -0.42
N LYS A 103 -12.57 -12.65 -1.28
CA LYS A 103 -13.28 -13.90 -0.96
C LYS A 103 -12.61 -14.68 0.17
N TYR A 104 -11.34 -14.39 0.45
CA TYR A 104 -10.56 -15.06 1.48
C TYR A 104 -10.55 -14.23 2.76
N GLU A 105 -10.93 -14.84 3.90
CA GLU A 105 -11.04 -14.15 5.19
C GLU A 105 -9.73 -13.46 5.62
N LYS A 106 -8.59 -14.08 5.28
CA LYS A 106 -7.25 -13.58 5.60
C LYS A 106 -6.89 -12.26 4.90
N THR A 107 -7.62 -11.87 3.86
CA THR A 107 -7.33 -10.65 3.09
C THR A 107 -7.51 -9.39 3.93
N LYS A 108 -8.42 -9.36 4.91
CA LYS A 108 -8.55 -8.23 5.83
C LYS A 108 -7.28 -8.01 6.66
N ALA A 109 -6.72 -9.09 7.20
CA ALA A 109 -5.47 -9.03 7.96
C ALA A 109 -4.28 -8.59 7.09
N VAL A 110 -4.25 -9.03 5.82
CA VAL A 110 -3.25 -8.62 4.84
C VAL A 110 -3.35 -7.12 4.53
N ILE A 111 -4.56 -6.61 4.27
CA ILE A 111 -4.79 -5.18 4.03
C ILE A 111 -4.32 -4.37 5.24
N GLN A 112 -4.74 -4.76 6.44
CA GLN A 112 -4.33 -4.11 7.68
C GLN A 112 -2.80 -4.12 7.83
N GLU A 113 -2.15 -5.27 7.62
CA GLU A 113 -0.70 -5.39 7.75
C GLU A 113 0.05 -4.53 6.73
N VAL A 114 -0.44 -4.43 5.49
CA VAL A 114 0.17 -3.54 4.48
C VAL A 114 -0.01 -2.08 4.89
N LEU A 115 -1.19 -1.66 5.35
CA LEU A 115 -1.41 -0.28 5.78
C LEU A 115 -0.56 0.07 7.02
N GLU A 116 -0.39 -0.88 7.94
CA GLU A 116 0.48 -0.73 9.11
C GLU A 116 1.96 -0.67 8.71
N ARG A 117 2.44 -1.58 7.85
CA ARG A 117 3.85 -1.68 7.42
C ARG A 117 4.27 -0.62 6.43
N ALA A 118 3.37 -0.27 5.51
CA ALA A 118 3.54 0.89 4.66
C ALA A 118 3.59 2.16 5.50
N GLN A 119 3.39 2.06 6.83
CA GLN A 119 3.44 3.10 7.84
C GLN A 119 3.21 4.40 7.14
N VAL A 120 1.94 4.75 7.04
CA VAL A 120 1.57 6.14 6.88
C VAL A 120 2.17 6.86 8.10
N LYS A 121 3.50 7.07 8.11
CA LYS A 121 4.33 7.51 9.23
C LYS A 121 3.87 8.89 9.69
N LYS A 122 2.98 9.48 8.92
CA LYS A 122 2.17 10.62 9.20
C LYS A 122 0.83 10.38 8.50
N ALA A 123 -0.20 9.85 9.18
CA ALA A 123 -1.58 9.97 8.70
C ALA A 123 -1.93 11.44 8.38
N SER A 124 -1.18 12.38 8.97
CA SER A 124 -1.16 13.80 8.62
C SER A 124 -0.61 14.15 7.22
N ARG A 125 0.16 13.30 6.54
CA ARG A 125 0.73 13.54 5.19
C ARG A 125 -0.05 12.95 4.02
N MET A 126 -0.94 11.97 4.20
CA MET A 126 -1.86 11.59 3.11
C MET A 126 -2.75 12.77 2.70
N TYR A 127 -3.04 13.68 3.64
CA TYR A 127 -3.66 14.98 3.36
C TYR A 127 -2.75 15.92 2.56
N GLU A 128 -1.42 15.88 2.75
CA GLU A 128 -0.44 16.78 2.09
C GLU A 128 -0.26 16.47 0.59
N HIS A 129 -0.56 15.26 0.13
CA HIS A 129 -0.49 14.87 -1.29
C HIS A 129 -1.86 14.69 -1.97
N GLY A 130 -2.96 14.99 -1.27
CA GLY A 130 -4.31 15.06 -1.87
C GLY A 130 -4.95 13.72 -2.23
N VAL A 131 -4.35 12.60 -1.82
CA VAL A 131 -4.92 11.26 -2.02
C VAL A 131 -5.90 11.00 -0.88
N SER A 132 -7.19 11.18 -1.15
CA SER A 132 -8.20 10.99 -0.13
C SER A 132 -8.31 9.51 0.25
N MET A 133 -8.58 9.22 1.53
CA MET A 133 -8.86 7.87 1.99
C MET A 133 -10.01 7.22 1.20
N GLY A 134 -10.95 8.03 0.69
CA GLY A 134 -12.03 7.53 -0.17
C GLY A 134 -11.52 6.93 -1.48
N VAL A 135 -10.47 7.52 -2.09
CA VAL A 135 -9.87 7.01 -3.33
C VAL A 135 -9.15 5.67 -3.08
N VAL A 136 -8.46 5.54 -1.95
CA VAL A 136 -7.80 4.28 -1.56
C VAL A 136 -8.85 3.22 -1.19
N ALA A 137 -9.90 3.60 -0.46
CA ALA A 137 -10.99 2.70 -0.10
C ALA A 137 -11.71 2.15 -1.34
N ASP A 138 -12.01 3.01 -2.33
CA ASP A 138 -12.59 2.58 -3.61
C ASP A 138 -11.66 1.65 -4.40
N ALA A 139 -10.35 1.92 -4.40
CA ALA A 139 -9.38 1.10 -5.10
C ALA A 139 -9.21 -0.29 -4.45
N LEU A 140 -9.27 -0.35 -3.12
CA LEU A 140 -9.22 -1.58 -2.34
C LEU A 140 -10.59 -2.27 -2.22
N ASP A 141 -11.64 -1.68 -2.82
CA ASP A 141 -13.03 -2.14 -2.71
C ASP A 141 -13.45 -2.35 -1.25
N ILE A 142 -13.10 -1.44 -0.33
CA ILE A 142 -13.51 -1.51 1.08
C ILE A 142 -14.27 -0.24 1.46
N SER A 143 -15.05 -0.32 2.54
CA SER A 143 -15.67 0.90 3.05
C SER A 143 -14.63 1.84 3.63
N LEU A 144 -14.90 3.15 3.52
CA LEU A 144 -14.07 4.17 4.18
C LEU A 144 -13.96 3.89 5.70
N TRP A 145 -15.03 3.38 6.32
CA TRP A 145 -15.04 3.00 7.74
C TRP A 145 -14.09 1.84 8.06
N GLU A 146 -14.04 0.79 7.24
CA GLU A 146 -13.07 -0.29 7.39
C GLU A 146 -11.64 0.23 7.24
N LEU A 147 -11.39 1.07 6.23
CA LEU A 147 -10.07 1.67 6.05
C LEU A 147 -9.66 2.53 7.26
N MET A 148 -10.58 3.34 7.80
CA MET A 148 -10.34 4.17 8.98
C MET A 148 -10.11 3.34 10.24
N ASP A 149 -10.81 2.21 10.42
CA ASP A 149 -10.57 1.29 11.53
C ASP A 149 -9.16 0.67 11.45
N TYR A 150 -8.69 0.31 10.26
CA TYR A 150 -7.33 -0.19 10.06
C TYR A 150 -6.27 0.87 10.37
N VAL A 151 -6.46 2.10 9.86
CA VAL A 151 -5.52 3.21 10.12
C VAL A 151 -5.56 3.62 11.59
N GLY A 152 -6.73 3.68 12.22
CA GLY A 152 -6.89 4.10 13.62
C GLY A 152 -6.29 3.12 14.65
N LYS A 153 -6.12 1.84 14.28
CA LYS A 153 -5.45 0.82 15.10
C LYS A 153 -3.92 0.89 15.03
N THR A 154 -3.36 1.61 14.07
CA THR A 154 -1.93 1.93 14.11
C THR A 154 -1.70 2.78 15.35
N ARG A 155 -0.96 2.24 16.34
CA ARG A 155 -0.46 3.05 17.44
C ARG A 155 0.49 4.08 16.84
N ILE A 156 -0.05 5.25 16.50
CA ILE A 156 0.73 6.46 16.37
C ILE A 156 1.25 6.69 17.78
N ASN A 157 2.41 6.10 18.10
CA ASN A 157 3.20 6.64 19.19
C ASN A 157 3.52 8.05 18.72
N ASP A 158 2.84 9.03 19.30
CA ASP A 158 3.22 10.43 19.30
C ASP A 158 4.55 10.59 20.05
N GLU A 159 5.60 9.87 19.62
CA GLU A 159 6.96 10.27 19.90
C GLU A 159 7.22 11.51 19.04
N PHE A 160 6.76 12.64 19.56
CA PHE A 160 7.32 13.92 19.17
C PHE A 160 8.83 13.82 19.39
N GLU A 161 9.60 13.73 18.30
CA GLU A 161 11.07 13.90 18.29
C GLU A 161 11.46 15.36 18.60
N PHE A 162 10.83 15.95 19.62
CA PHE A 162 11.28 17.18 20.24
C PHE A 162 11.58 16.89 21.69
N LYS A 163 12.76 16.33 21.94
CA LYS A 163 13.49 16.58 23.19
C LYS A 163 14.02 18.01 23.14
N GLU A 164 13.14 19.01 23.16
CA GLU A 164 13.58 20.29 23.71
C GLU A 164 13.74 20.08 25.20
N ASP A 165 14.93 20.38 25.71
CA ASP A 165 15.20 20.29 27.13
C ASP A 165 14.19 21.16 27.89
N VAL A 166 13.70 20.67 29.02
CA VAL A 166 12.69 21.38 29.84
C VAL A 166 13.22 22.77 30.20
N GLU A 167 14.53 22.89 30.35
CA GLU A 167 15.21 24.15 30.59
C GLU A 167 15.02 25.17 29.46
N ASP A 168 15.11 24.73 28.19
CA ASP A 168 14.93 25.60 27.02
C ASP A 168 13.48 26.06 26.89
N ARG A 169 12.52 25.18 27.20
CA ARG A 169 11.09 25.51 27.23
C ARG A 169 10.78 26.58 28.29
N ILE A 170 11.39 26.48 29.47
CA ILE A 170 11.21 27.47 30.54
C ILE A 170 11.87 28.80 30.17
N LYS A 171 13.06 28.79 29.54
CA LYS A 171 13.73 30.00 29.07
C LYS A 171 12.90 30.72 28.01
N TYR A 172 12.34 29.99 27.05
CA TYR A 172 11.47 30.55 26.01
C TYR A 172 10.21 31.17 26.62
N ALA A 173 9.52 30.45 27.51
CA ALA A 173 8.33 30.97 28.20
C ALA A 173 8.65 32.24 29.00
N ARG A 174 9.77 32.27 29.74
CA ARG A 174 10.20 33.48 30.46
C ARG A 174 10.43 34.65 29.53
N ARG A 175 11.05 34.46 28.36
CA ARG A 175 11.25 35.55 27.37
C ARG A 175 9.92 36.10 26.83
N LEU A 176 8.89 35.26 26.68
CA LEU A 176 7.58 35.71 26.21
C LEU A 176 6.83 36.57 27.23
N PHE A 177 7.01 36.30 28.54
CA PHE A 177 6.29 36.99 29.62
C PHE A 177 7.14 38.04 30.36
N SER A 178 8.41 38.22 30.02
CA SER A 178 9.27 39.26 30.60
C SER A 178 9.21 40.56 29.78
N ARG A 179 8.02 41.17 29.75
CA ARG A 179 7.84 42.59 29.38
C ARG A 179 7.63 43.41 30.64
#